data_AF-A0A4S4LW45-F1
#
_entry.id   AF-A0A4S4LW45-F1
#
_cell.length_a   1.000
_cell.length_b   1.000
_cell.length_c   1.000
_cell.angle_alpha   90.00
_cell.angle_beta   90.00
_cell.angle_gamma   90.00
#
_symmetry.space_group_name_H-M   'P 1'
#
loop_
_entity.id
_entity.type
_entity.pdbx_description
1 polymer ?
#
loop_
_entity_poly.entity_id
_entity_poly.type
_entity_poly.pdbx_seq_one_letter_code
_entity_poly.pdbx_strand_id
1 'polypeptide(L)'
;MTDNYTYYLDLVNDADTNRVVETFTFLCSKSITMSGSIMYHWRIYLKLEPSSSSNTMSVELDIVPVKPDGTGLLTGASKQYISSRNEFAAIAFNAAGKPTVNNIVKLLLDKGREKYLWDTSSGSGCRWWSQIVADDFEVEGMIGTGSRDVLAGFMDETAKRDPDRMPTPAPRGTFF
;
A
#
# COMPACT_ATOMS: atom_id res chain seq x y z
N MET A 1 6.11 18.46 -22.54
CA MET A 1 5.00 17.51 -22.76
C MET A 1 4.69 16.90 -21.41
N THR A 2 3.58 17.30 -20.78
CA THR A 2 3.10 16.70 -19.53
C THR A 2 2.30 15.46 -19.92
N ASP A 3 2.94 14.29 -19.85
CA ASP A 3 2.22 13.03 -19.97
C ASP A 3 1.21 12.95 -18.83
N ASN A 4 -0.07 12.95 -19.18
CA ASN A 4 -1.18 12.74 -18.25
C ASN A 4 -1.20 11.27 -17.81
N TYR A 5 -0.33 10.90 -16.88
CA TYR A 5 -0.43 9.62 -16.19
C TYR A 5 -1.60 9.70 -15.21
N THR A 6 -2.76 9.17 -15.61
CA THR A 6 -3.91 8.96 -14.73
C THR A 6 -3.56 7.84 -13.75
N TYR A 7 -3.54 8.14 -12.45
CA TYR A 7 -3.51 7.10 -11.40
C TYR A 7 -4.86 6.36 -11.39
N TYR A 8 -4.86 5.06 -11.07
CA TYR A 8 -6.06 4.23 -11.21
C TYR A 8 -6.81 4.12 -9.88
N LEU A 9 -7.49 5.20 -9.49
CA LEU A 9 -8.43 5.17 -8.37
C LEU A 9 -9.87 4.87 -8.82
N ASP A 10 -10.09 4.65 -10.11
CA ASP A 10 -11.42 4.41 -10.71
C ASP A 10 -12.12 3.13 -10.18
N LEU A 11 -11.40 2.27 -9.46
CA LEU A 11 -11.97 1.07 -8.82
C LEU A 11 -12.34 1.29 -7.35
N VAL A 12 -12.15 2.50 -6.81
CA VAL A 12 -12.73 2.90 -5.53
C VAL A 12 -14.15 3.35 -5.80
N ASN A 13 -15.13 2.71 -5.16
CA ASN A 13 -16.53 3.10 -5.34
C ASN A 13 -16.76 4.50 -4.74
N ASP A 14 -17.55 5.33 -5.42
CA ASP A 14 -17.91 6.68 -4.92
C ASP A 14 -18.51 6.66 -3.51
N ALA A 15 -19.29 5.61 -3.19
CA ALA A 15 -19.89 5.41 -1.88
C ALA A 15 -18.86 5.18 -0.76
N ASP A 16 -17.63 4.81 -1.10
CA ASP A 16 -16.56 4.52 -0.16
C ASP A 16 -15.60 5.70 0.06
N THR A 17 -15.58 6.68 -0.86
CA THR A 17 -14.67 7.85 -0.84
C THR A 17 -14.70 8.62 0.48
N ASN A 18 -15.87 8.83 1.07
CA ASN A 18 -16.03 9.59 2.31
C ASN A 18 -16.15 8.69 3.57
N ARG A 19 -15.99 7.37 3.43
CA ARG A 19 -16.08 6.45 4.57
C ARG A 19 -14.85 6.59 5.46
N VAL A 20 -15.08 6.51 6.77
CA VAL A 20 -14.05 6.52 7.80
C VAL A 20 -13.27 5.20 7.76
N VAL A 21 -11.95 5.31 7.90
CA VAL A 21 -11.02 4.18 8.02
C VAL A 21 -10.79 3.89 9.49
N GLU A 22 -11.03 2.64 9.91
CA GLU A 22 -10.81 2.17 11.28
C GLU A 22 -9.39 1.61 11.49
N THR A 23 -8.81 1.01 10.45
CA THR A 23 -7.56 0.27 10.56
C THR A 23 -6.78 0.33 9.26
N PHE A 24 -5.46 0.51 9.36
CA PHE A 24 -4.49 0.45 8.28
C PHE A 24 -3.74 -0.86 8.38
N THR A 25 -3.96 -1.77 7.44
CA THR A 25 -3.28 -3.08 7.40
C THR A 25 -2.25 -3.11 6.29
N PHE A 26 -0.98 -3.27 6.67
CA PHE A 26 0.12 -3.49 5.73
C PHE A 26 0.30 -5.00 5.56
N LEU A 27 0.03 -5.49 4.35
CA LEU A 27 -0.04 -6.92 4.06
C LEU A 27 0.97 -7.31 2.99
N CYS A 28 1.77 -8.32 3.28
CA CYS A 28 2.62 -9.02 2.34
C CYS A 28 1.88 -10.25 1.80
N SER A 29 1.74 -10.33 0.48
CA SER A 29 1.09 -11.45 -0.21
C SER A 29 2.07 -12.23 -1.08
N LYS A 30 1.79 -13.52 -1.31
CA LYS A 30 2.54 -14.35 -2.28
C LYS A 30 1.93 -14.20 -3.67
N SER A 31 2.59 -13.48 -4.57
CA SER A 31 2.19 -13.41 -5.97
C SER A 31 3.06 -14.35 -6.81
N ILE A 32 2.47 -14.95 -7.84
CA ILE A 32 3.22 -15.74 -8.83
C ILE A 32 3.47 -14.84 -10.03
N THR A 33 4.72 -14.70 -10.45
CA THR A 33 5.10 -13.96 -11.65
C THR A 33 4.69 -14.70 -12.92
N MET A 34 4.69 -14.01 -14.05
CA MET A 34 4.55 -14.67 -15.36
C MET A 34 5.66 -15.70 -15.64
N SER A 35 6.82 -15.58 -14.99
CA SER A 35 7.92 -16.55 -15.06
C SER A 35 7.78 -17.73 -14.09
N GLY A 36 6.66 -17.83 -13.36
CA GLY A 36 6.39 -18.92 -12.41
C GLY A 36 7.14 -18.80 -11.07
N SER A 37 7.86 -17.70 -10.84
CA SER A 37 8.52 -17.43 -9.56
C SER A 37 7.53 -16.85 -8.55
N ILE A 38 7.72 -17.14 -7.27
CA ILE A 38 6.95 -16.49 -6.20
C ILE A 38 7.64 -15.16 -5.89
N MET A 39 6.91 -14.05 -6.01
CA MET A 39 7.32 -12.74 -5.53
C MET A 39 6.42 -12.31 -4.37
N TYR A 40 7.04 -11.68 -3.37
CA TYR A 40 6.30 -11.08 -2.28
C TYR A 40 5.92 -9.66 -2.66
N HIS A 41 4.67 -9.30 -2.39
CA HIS A 41 4.15 -7.98 -2.73
C HIS A 41 3.39 -7.36 -1.57
N TRP A 42 3.79 -6.14 -1.21
CA TRP A 42 3.22 -5.37 -0.11
C TRP A 42 2.11 -4.46 -0.62
N ARG A 43 0.96 -4.50 0.06
CA ARG A 43 -0.20 -3.64 -0.17
C ARG A 43 -0.68 -3.05 1.14
N ILE A 44 -1.51 -2.01 1.05
CA ILE A 44 -2.15 -1.39 2.21
C ILE A 44 -3.66 -1.60 2.08
N TYR A 45 -4.30 -2.10 3.13
CA TYR A 45 -5.76 -2.21 3.20
C TYR A 45 -6.28 -1.22 4.24
N LEU A 46 -7.21 -0.39 3.81
CA LEU A 46 -7.94 0.57 4.63
C LEU A 46 -9.27 -0.06 5.05
N LYS A 47 -9.34 -0.63 6.25
CA LYS A 47 -10.59 -1.19 6.77
C LYS A 47 -11.58 -0.05 7.03
N LEU A 48 -12.77 -0.13 6.46
CA LEU A 48 -13.79 0.91 6.54
C LEU A 48 -14.79 0.64 7.67
N GLU A 49 -15.28 1.70 8.32
CA GLU A 49 -16.46 1.63 9.19
C GLU A 49 -17.66 1.08 8.40
N PRO A 50 -18.52 0.22 8.98
CA PRO A 50 -19.70 -0.32 8.30
C PRO A 50 -20.60 0.78 7.71
N SER A 51 -21.17 0.52 6.53
CA SER A 51 -22.13 1.42 5.87
C SER A 51 -23.38 0.66 5.45
N SER A 52 -24.55 1.29 5.55
CA SER A 52 -25.80 0.74 5.00
C SER A 52 -25.88 0.87 3.47
N SER A 53 -25.05 1.71 2.85
CA SER A 53 -25.06 1.98 1.41
C SER A 53 -24.04 1.16 0.61
N SER A 54 -23.16 0.40 1.27
CA SER A 54 -22.07 -0.34 0.62
C SER A 54 -21.67 -1.56 1.44
N ASN A 55 -21.51 -2.71 0.76
CA ASN A 55 -20.96 -3.92 1.36
C ASN A 55 -19.42 -3.97 1.32
N THR A 56 -18.76 -2.91 0.85
CA THR A 56 -17.30 -2.80 0.89
C THR A 56 -16.84 -2.82 2.35
N MET A 57 -15.81 -3.62 2.63
CA MET A 57 -15.18 -3.72 3.95
C MET A 57 -13.80 -3.04 4.00
N SER A 58 -13.10 -2.94 2.87
CA SER A 58 -11.83 -2.21 2.79
C SER A 58 -11.61 -1.54 1.43
N VAL A 59 -10.69 -0.58 1.39
CA VAL A 59 -10.05 -0.11 0.15
C VAL A 59 -8.61 -0.62 0.14
N GLU A 60 -8.24 -1.35 -0.90
CA GLU A 60 -6.85 -1.75 -1.17
C GLU A 60 -6.15 -0.60 -1.89
N LEU A 61 -5.04 -0.14 -1.33
CA LEU A 61 -4.07 0.73 -2.00
C LEU A 61 -2.87 -0.11 -2.42
N ASP A 62 -2.51 0.01 -3.68
CA ASP A 62 -1.42 -0.76 -4.27
C ASP A 62 -0.58 0.12 -5.21
N ILE A 63 0.73 -0.04 -5.17
CA ILE A 63 1.63 0.47 -6.20
C ILE A 63 1.92 -0.67 -7.17
N VAL A 64 1.61 -0.49 -8.45
CA VAL A 64 1.81 -1.54 -9.47
C VAL A 64 2.71 -1.02 -10.60
N PRO A 65 3.68 -1.82 -11.08
CA PRO A 65 4.48 -1.43 -12.23
C PRO A 65 3.60 -1.42 -13.49
N VAL A 66 3.57 -0.29 -14.19
CA VAL A 66 2.76 -0.10 -15.41
C VAL A 66 3.62 0.03 -16.67
N LYS A 67 4.94 0.14 -16.52
CA LYS A 67 5.90 0.24 -17.62
C LYS A 67 7.08 -0.71 -17.46
N PRO A 68 7.74 -1.11 -18.57
CA PRO A 68 8.95 -1.93 -18.52
C PRO A 68 10.14 -1.28 -17.80
N ASP A 69 10.17 0.05 -17.72
CA ASP A 69 11.22 0.81 -17.01
C ASP A 69 11.07 0.78 -15.48
N GLY A 70 10.08 0.07 -14.95
CA GLY A 70 9.80 0.00 -13.52
C GLY A 70 8.96 1.17 -13.00
N THR A 71 8.46 2.05 -13.86
CA THR A 71 7.50 3.08 -13.42
C THR A 71 6.24 2.40 -12.91
N GLY A 72 5.93 2.65 -11.64
CA GLY A 72 4.71 2.22 -10.99
C GLY A 72 3.74 3.36 -10.73
N LEU A 73 2.46 3.02 -10.70
CA LEU A 73 1.37 3.94 -10.38
C LEU A 73 0.58 3.44 -9.19
N LEU A 74 0.11 4.38 -8.37
CA LEU A 74 -0.85 4.10 -7.31
C LEU A 74 -2.19 3.68 -7.93
N THR A 75 -2.76 2.65 -7.35
CA THR A 75 -4.07 2.11 -7.65
C THR A 75 -4.87 1.97 -6.37
N GLY A 76 -6.19 2.07 -6.48
CA GLY A 76 -7.12 1.92 -5.37
C GLY A 76 -8.30 1.07 -5.78
N ALA A 77 -8.72 0.13 -4.94
CA ALA A 77 -9.87 -0.74 -5.23
C ALA A 77 -10.70 -1.06 -3.98
N SER A 78 -12.01 -0.85 -4.06
CA SER A 78 -12.95 -1.28 -3.03
C SER A 78 -13.08 -2.80 -2.98
N LYS A 79 -12.99 -3.40 -1.79
CA LYS A 79 -13.06 -4.85 -1.56
C LYS A 79 -14.16 -5.23 -0.57
N GLN A 80 -14.84 -6.34 -0.83
CA GLN A 80 -15.84 -6.95 0.08
C GLN A 80 -15.20 -7.81 1.19
N TYR A 81 -13.93 -7.58 1.50
CA TYR A 81 -13.17 -8.25 2.55
C TYR A 81 -12.23 -7.26 3.22
N ILE A 82 -11.79 -7.54 4.45
CA ILE A 82 -10.95 -6.63 5.24
C ILE A 82 -9.50 -6.60 4.71
N SER A 83 -8.98 -7.75 4.30
CA SER A 83 -7.65 -7.92 3.71
C SER A 83 -7.61 -9.20 2.87
N SER A 84 -6.58 -9.34 2.01
CA SER A 84 -6.43 -10.53 1.15
C SER A 84 -6.23 -11.81 1.96
N ARG A 85 -6.86 -12.91 1.52
CA ARG A 85 -6.65 -14.26 2.09
C ARG A 85 -5.31 -14.90 1.68
N ASN A 86 -4.62 -14.32 0.70
CA ASN A 86 -3.31 -14.79 0.24
C ASN A 86 -2.18 -14.12 1.04
N GLU A 87 -2.32 -14.12 2.36
CA GLU A 87 -1.42 -13.46 3.30
C GLU A 87 -0.19 -14.32 3.60
N PHE A 88 0.99 -13.71 3.55
CA PHE A 88 2.23 -14.28 4.10
C PHE A 88 2.58 -13.68 5.46
N ALA A 89 2.33 -12.38 5.60
CA ALA A 89 2.50 -11.61 6.82
C ALA A 89 1.62 -10.36 6.74
N ALA A 90 1.04 -9.94 7.86
CA ALA A 90 0.35 -8.67 7.95
C ALA A 90 0.57 -8.03 9.32
N ILE A 91 0.55 -6.70 9.35
CA ILE A 91 0.51 -5.91 10.56
C ILE A 91 -0.51 -4.80 10.39
N ALA A 92 -1.24 -4.49 11.47
CA ALA A 92 -2.33 -3.54 11.44
C ALA A 92 -2.14 -2.46 12.51
N PHE A 93 -2.48 -1.23 12.14
CA PHE A 93 -2.49 -0.08 13.03
C PHE A 93 -3.91 0.49 13.10
N ASN A 94 -4.40 0.75 14.31
CA ASN A 94 -5.67 1.45 14.49
C ASN A 94 -5.53 2.88 13.96
N ALA A 95 -6.59 3.37 13.32
CA ALA A 95 -6.66 4.76 12.92
C ALA A 95 -6.65 5.67 14.17
N ALA A 96 -5.86 6.72 14.10
CA ALA A 96 -5.95 7.85 15.02
C ALA A 96 -6.91 8.89 14.41
N GLY A 97 -7.90 9.31 15.19
CA GLY A 97 -8.97 10.19 14.71
C GLY A 97 -9.99 9.46 13.83
N LYS A 98 -10.43 10.11 12.75
CA LYS A 98 -11.43 9.59 11.79
C LYS A 98 -11.04 9.90 10.33
N PRO A 99 -9.86 9.47 9.86
CA PRO A 99 -9.45 9.73 8.48
C PRO A 99 -10.43 9.05 7.52
N THR A 100 -10.81 9.75 6.45
CA THR A 100 -11.61 9.16 5.37
C THR A 100 -10.71 8.63 4.25
N VAL A 101 -11.24 7.76 3.39
CA VAL A 101 -10.52 7.31 2.17
C VAL A 101 -10.06 8.50 1.34
N ASN A 102 -10.90 9.53 1.18
CA ASN A 102 -10.54 10.75 0.47
C ASN A 102 -9.39 11.51 1.13
N ASN A 103 -9.36 11.61 2.47
CA ASN A 103 -8.22 12.25 3.16
C ASN A 103 -6.91 11.52 2.87
N ILE A 104 -6.94 10.19 2.89
CA ILE A 104 -5.77 9.35 2.64
C ILE A 104 -5.31 9.45 1.19
N VAL A 105 -6.23 9.32 0.23
CA VAL A 105 -5.93 9.48 -1.20
C VAL A 105 -5.36 10.86 -1.46
N LYS A 106 -6.01 11.92 -0.97
CA LYS A 106 -5.55 13.29 -1.15
C LYS A 106 -4.15 13.49 -0.58
N LEU A 107 -3.87 12.96 0.60
CA LEU A 107 -2.54 13.01 1.21
C LEU A 107 -1.47 12.39 0.30
N LEU A 108 -1.74 11.20 -0.23
CA LEU A 108 -0.80 10.50 -1.09
C LEU A 108 -0.51 11.28 -2.38
N LEU A 109 -1.54 11.87 -2.98
CA LEU A 109 -1.41 12.72 -4.16
C LEU A 109 -0.64 14.02 -3.86
N ASP A 110 -0.99 14.71 -2.76
CA ASP A 110 -0.33 15.95 -2.36
C ASP A 110 1.17 15.75 -2.06
N LYS A 111 1.57 14.53 -1.65
CA LYS A 111 2.97 14.15 -1.38
C LYS A 111 3.68 13.44 -2.56
N GLY A 112 3.05 13.33 -3.73
CA GLY A 112 3.66 12.69 -4.91
C GLY A 112 3.89 11.19 -4.74
N ARG A 113 3.03 10.48 -4.00
CA ARG A 113 3.15 9.03 -3.72
C ARG A 113 2.49 8.17 -4.80
N GLU A 114 1.86 8.78 -5.78
CA GLU A 114 1.16 8.12 -6.87
C GLU A 114 2.07 7.69 -8.02
N LYS A 115 3.29 8.20 -8.08
CA LYS A 115 4.31 7.83 -9.07
C LYS A 115 5.57 7.36 -8.37
N TYR A 116 6.03 6.18 -8.74
CA TYR A 116 7.15 5.56 -8.06
C TYR A 116 7.95 4.70 -9.04
N LEU A 117 9.24 5.00 -9.20
CA LEU A 117 10.17 4.16 -9.93
C LEU A 117 10.63 3.03 -9.02
N TRP A 118 10.31 1.80 -9.41
CA TRP A 118 10.80 0.62 -8.73
C TRP A 118 12.31 0.46 -8.97
N ASP A 119 13.00 -0.20 -8.05
CA ASP A 119 14.36 -0.64 -8.36
C ASP A 119 14.27 -1.80 -9.37
N THR A 120 14.57 -1.49 -10.63
CA THR A 120 14.52 -2.44 -11.74
C THR A 120 15.58 -3.53 -11.65
N SER A 121 16.65 -3.32 -10.89
CA SER A 121 17.70 -4.35 -10.69
C SER A 121 17.21 -5.49 -9.79
N SER A 122 16.32 -5.19 -8.85
CA SER A 122 15.74 -6.17 -7.93
C SER A 122 14.26 -6.48 -8.19
N GLY A 123 13.59 -5.72 -9.07
CA GLY A 123 12.14 -5.81 -9.29
C GLY A 123 11.32 -5.48 -8.03
N SER A 124 11.94 -4.83 -7.05
CA SER A 124 11.39 -4.63 -5.71
C SER A 124 11.19 -3.15 -5.42
N GLY A 125 10.17 -2.83 -4.64
CA GLY A 125 9.90 -1.43 -4.30
C GLY A 125 8.63 -1.20 -3.48
N CYS A 126 7.65 -2.10 -3.57
CA CYS A 126 6.42 -2.03 -2.78
C CYS A 126 6.65 -1.99 -1.27
N ARG A 127 7.70 -2.68 -0.77
CA ARG A 127 8.10 -2.64 0.63
C ARG A 127 8.55 -1.23 1.05
N TRP A 128 9.48 -0.63 0.33
CA TRP A 128 9.97 0.72 0.61
C TRP A 128 8.85 1.77 0.48
N TRP A 129 8.05 1.68 -0.59
CA TRP A 129 6.88 2.54 -0.79
C TRP A 129 5.93 2.47 0.41
N SER A 130 5.61 1.26 0.88
CA SER A 130 4.73 1.05 2.04
C SER A 130 5.30 1.68 3.33
N GLN A 131 6.62 1.62 3.54
CA GLN A 131 7.26 2.26 4.70
C GLN A 131 7.17 3.79 4.64
N ILE A 132 7.35 4.38 3.46
CA ILE A 132 7.22 5.84 3.27
C ILE A 132 5.76 6.28 3.44
N VAL A 133 4.81 5.51 2.93
CA VAL A 133 3.39 5.81 3.14
C VAL A 133 3.00 5.70 4.62
N ALA A 134 3.54 4.73 5.36
CA ALA A 134 3.34 4.65 6.81
C ALA A 134 3.92 5.86 7.55
N ASP A 135 5.09 6.34 7.13
CA ASP A 135 5.71 7.58 7.64
C ASP A 135 4.78 8.79 7.41
N ASP A 136 4.24 8.91 6.20
CA ASP A 136 3.30 10.00 5.87
C ASP A 136 2.02 9.91 6.72
N PHE A 137 1.46 8.71 6.94
CA PHE A 137 0.29 8.52 7.81
C PHE A 137 0.58 8.87 9.27
N GLU A 138 1.77 8.55 9.76
CA GLU A 138 2.19 8.88 11.12
C GLU A 138 2.38 10.39 11.30
N VAL A 139 3.03 11.07 10.36
CA VAL A 139 3.25 12.52 10.37
C VAL A 139 1.93 13.30 10.36
N GLU A 140 0.93 12.83 9.61
CA GLU A 140 -0.41 13.44 9.59
C GLU A 140 -1.29 13.01 10.77
N GLY A 141 -0.78 12.18 11.69
CA GLY A 141 -1.51 11.70 12.85
C GLY A 141 -2.68 10.78 12.52
N MET A 142 -2.65 10.08 11.38
CA MET A 142 -3.66 9.09 10.97
C MET A 142 -3.42 7.71 11.60
N ILE A 143 -2.20 7.43 12.03
CA ILE A 143 -1.81 6.26 12.85
C ILE A 143 -0.95 6.73 14.03
N GLY A 144 -0.71 5.87 15.02
CA GLY A 144 0.06 6.24 16.21
C GLY A 144 1.54 6.50 15.92
N THR A 145 2.17 7.39 16.70
CA THR A 145 3.62 7.63 16.65
C THR A 145 4.41 6.33 16.91
N GLY A 146 5.49 6.13 16.16
CA GLY A 146 6.33 4.93 16.14
C GLY A 146 5.80 3.80 15.24
N SER A 147 4.64 3.96 14.60
CA SER A 147 4.07 2.92 13.73
C SER A 147 4.97 2.61 12.54
N ARG A 148 5.63 3.62 11.96
CA ARG A 148 6.57 3.42 10.85
C ARG A 148 7.76 2.54 11.25
N ASP A 149 8.32 2.75 12.44
CA ASP A 149 9.47 1.97 12.91
C ASP A 149 9.06 0.54 13.30
N VAL A 150 7.88 0.38 13.91
CA VAL A 150 7.28 -0.93 14.18
C VAL A 150 7.05 -1.69 12.86
N LEU A 151 6.51 -1.02 11.84
CA LEU A 151 6.34 -1.60 10.50
C LEU A 151 7.68 -2.01 9.89
N ALA A 152 8.70 -1.16 9.97
CA ALA A 152 10.02 -1.46 9.42
C ALA A 152 10.63 -2.70 10.07
N GLY A 153 10.61 -2.79 11.40
CA GLY A 153 11.07 -3.96 12.14
C GLY A 153 10.28 -5.22 11.79
N PHE A 154 8.95 -5.11 11.69
CA PHE A 154 8.10 -6.23 11.25
C PHE A 154 8.46 -6.74 9.85
N MET A 155 8.70 -5.83 8.92
CA MET A 155 9.11 -6.19 7.56
C MET A 155 10.51 -6.81 7.52
N ASP A 156 11.45 -6.38 8.37
CA ASP A 156 12.77 -6.99 8.50
C ASP A 156 12.68 -8.42 9.03
N GLU A 157 11.88 -8.65 10.08
CA GLU A 157 11.62 -10.01 10.59
C GLU A 157 10.91 -10.88 9.54
N THR A 158 10.00 -10.29 8.77
CA THR A 158 9.33 -10.99 7.67
C THR A 158 10.33 -11.41 6.60
N ALA A 159 11.27 -10.52 6.22
CA ALA A 159 12.29 -10.79 5.21
C ALA A 159 13.23 -11.93 5.62
N LYS A 160 13.57 -12.06 6.91
CA LYS A 160 14.38 -13.18 7.43
C LYS A 160 13.75 -14.55 7.21
N ARG A 161 12.43 -14.63 7.00
CA ARG A 161 11.72 -15.90 6.76
C ARG A 161 11.92 -16.45 5.35
N ASP A 162 12.27 -15.61 4.38
CA ASP A 162 12.51 -15.98 2.97
C ASP A 162 13.47 -14.97 2.32
N PRO A 163 14.76 -14.96 2.73
CA PRO A 163 15.72 -13.91 2.38
C PRO A 163 16.05 -13.86 0.89
N ASP A 164 15.95 -14.98 0.19
CA ASP A 164 16.20 -15.07 -1.26
C ASP A 164 15.17 -14.28 -2.08
N ARG A 165 13.97 -14.06 -1.52
CA ARG A 165 12.85 -13.38 -2.19
C ARG A 165 12.50 -12.03 -1.56
N MET A 166 13.06 -11.72 -0.40
CA MET A 166 12.90 -10.43 0.29
C MET A 166 14.29 -9.91 0.68
N PRO A 167 15.04 -9.32 -0.26
CA PRO A 167 16.40 -8.86 0.01
C PRO A 167 16.43 -7.82 1.14
N THR A 168 17.51 -7.88 1.93
CA THR A 168 17.83 -6.92 2.98
C THR A 168 19.22 -6.31 2.73
N PRO A 169 19.38 -4.97 2.76
CA PRO A 169 18.33 -3.98 2.99
C PRO A 169 17.30 -3.94 1.86
N ALA A 170 16.09 -3.48 2.17
CA ALA A 170 15.03 -3.33 1.18
C ALA A 170 15.49 -2.38 0.05
N PRO A 171 15.41 -2.81 -1.22
CA PRO A 171 15.68 -1.93 -2.35
C PRO A 171 14.79 -0.68 -2.31
N ARG A 172 15.42 0.48 -2.53
CA ARG A 172 14.73 1.78 -2.51
C ARG A 172 14.44 2.20 -3.94
N GLY A 173 13.18 2.55 -4.20
CA GLY A 173 12.78 3.24 -5.42
C GLY A 173 12.83 4.76 -5.26
N THR A 174 12.34 5.46 -6.29
CA THR A 174 12.36 6.93 -6.37
C THR A 174 10.96 7.46 -6.64
N PHE A 175 10.53 8.47 -5.87
CA PHE A 175 9.28 9.21 -6.12
C PHE A 175 9.53 10.35 -7.11
N PHE A 176 8.51 10.75 -7.87
CA PHE A 176 8.58 11.80 -8.89
C PHE A 176 7.66 12.97 -8.61
#